data_AF-A0A2H5Q0E0-F1
#
_entry.id   AF-A0A2H5Q0E0-F1
#
_cell.length_a   1.000
_cell.length_b   1.000
_cell.length_c   1.000
_cell.angle_alpha   90.00
_cell.angle_beta   90.00
_cell.angle_gamma   90.00
#
_symmetry.space_group_name_H-M   'P 1'
#
loop_
_entity.id
_entity.type
_entity.pdbx_description
1 polymer ?
#
loop_
_entity_poly.entity_id
_entity_poly.type
_entity_poly.pdbx_seq_one_letter_code
_entity_poly.pdbx_strand_id
1 'polypeptide(L)'
;MDDRAHEDENEHVPIDMKKLADSLSGKLETLPPLSTKCSIYRMPEPRRCLNPSQYTPQMVSIGPFHHGKEELKAMEEHKQRYLKCFLQRTKVSMLSSKNNYSFLPLWM
;
A
#
# COMPACT_ATOMS: atom_id res chain seq x y z
N MET A 1 39.81 -12.75 -27.89
CA MET A 1 39.53 -12.60 -26.45
C MET A 1 38.04 -12.31 -26.40
N ASP A 2 37.24 -13.38 -26.28
CA ASP A 2 35.78 -13.30 -26.31
C ASP A 2 35.29 -13.28 -24.86
N ASP A 3 34.86 -12.12 -24.39
CA ASP A 3 34.21 -11.95 -23.09
C ASP A 3 32.73 -12.35 -23.22
N ARG A 4 32.40 -13.57 -22.79
CA ARG A 4 31.02 -14.03 -22.66
C ARG A 4 30.34 -13.29 -21.50
N ALA A 5 29.30 -12.54 -21.82
CA ALA A 5 28.30 -12.10 -20.86
C ALA A 5 27.67 -13.32 -20.16
N HIS A 6 27.76 -13.37 -18.83
CA HIS A 6 26.85 -14.17 -18.02
C HIS A 6 25.59 -13.33 -17.80
N GLU A 7 24.56 -13.63 -18.59
CA GLU A 7 23.21 -13.18 -18.30
C GLU A 7 22.72 -13.99 -17.09
N ASP A 8 22.64 -13.31 -15.95
CA ASP A 8 21.98 -13.81 -14.74
C ASP A 8 20.48 -13.83 -15.03
N GLU A 9 20.02 -14.94 -15.62
CA GLU A 9 18.61 -15.31 -15.79
C GLU A 9 18.00 -15.48 -14.40
N ASN A 10 17.65 -14.34 -13.79
CA ASN A 10 16.82 -14.29 -12.60
C ASN A 10 15.42 -14.75 -13.01
N GLU A 11 15.21 -16.06 -12.99
CA GLU A 11 13.98 -16.75 -13.31
C GLU A 11 12.87 -16.18 -12.42
N HIS A 12 12.20 -15.15 -12.92
CA HIS A 12 11.13 -14.47 -12.22
C HIS A 12 9.93 -15.42 -12.17
N VAL A 13 9.87 -16.26 -11.14
CA VAL A 13 8.76 -17.17 -10.87
C VAL A 13 7.47 -16.33 -10.82
N PRO A 14 6.59 -16.44 -11.81
CA PRO A 14 5.40 -15.60 -11.87
C PRO A 14 4.47 -16.00 -10.73
N ILE A 15 4.22 -15.07 -9.80
CA ILE A 15 3.21 -15.28 -8.76
C ILE A 15 1.84 -15.35 -9.45
N ASP A 16 1.25 -16.53 -9.48
CA ASP A 16 -0.13 -16.73 -9.93
C ASP A 16 -1.07 -16.01 -8.96
N MET A 17 -1.53 -14.85 -9.40
CA MET A 17 -2.37 -13.98 -8.60
C MET A 17 -3.78 -14.54 -8.39
N LYS A 18 -4.25 -15.42 -9.29
CA LYS A 18 -5.53 -16.10 -9.12
C LYS A 18 -5.42 -17.11 -7.99
N LYS A 19 -4.38 -17.95 -8.03
CA LYS A 19 -4.09 -18.92 -6.95
C LYS A 19 -3.88 -18.23 -5.59
N LEU A 20 -3.20 -17.08 -5.58
CA LEU A 20 -3.04 -16.27 -4.37
C LEU A 20 -4.39 -15.73 -3.88
N ALA A 21 -5.22 -15.19 -4.77
CA ALA A 21 -6.53 -14.65 -4.43
C ALA A 21 -7.47 -15.74 -3.90
N ASP A 22 -7.50 -16.91 -4.52
CA ASP A 22 -8.31 -18.06 -4.08
C ASP A 22 -7.91 -18.52 -2.67
N SER A 23 -6.59 -18.62 -2.43
CA SER A 23 -6.02 -18.95 -1.12
C SER A 23 -6.37 -17.91 -0.05
N LEU A 24 -6.31 -16.63 -0.40
CA LEU A 24 -6.67 -15.53 0.49
C LEU A 24 -8.17 -15.44 0.74
N SER A 25 -9.02 -15.67 -0.27
CA SER A 25 -10.48 -15.59 -0.16
C SER A 25 -10.99 -16.59 0.88
N GLY A 26 -10.56 -17.85 0.78
CA GLY A 26 -10.94 -18.87 1.77
C GLY A 26 -10.49 -18.49 3.19
N LYS A 27 -9.29 -17.91 3.33
CA LYS A 27 -8.81 -17.43 4.63
C LYS A 27 -9.59 -16.21 5.13
N LEU A 28 -9.93 -15.26 4.26
CA LEU A 28 -10.67 -14.04 4.58
C LEU A 28 -12.12 -14.34 4.97
N GLU A 29 -12.77 -15.33 4.36
CA GLU A 29 -14.12 -15.79 4.72
C GLU A 29 -14.18 -16.41 6.11
N THR A 30 -13.07 -17.01 6.58
CA THR A 30 -12.97 -17.53 7.96
C THR A 30 -12.66 -16.45 9.00
N LEU A 31 -12.29 -15.24 8.57
CA LEU A 31 -12.03 -14.17 9.52
C LEU A 31 -13.34 -13.65 10.11
N PRO A 32 -13.37 -13.33 11.41
CA PRO A 32 -14.50 -12.63 11.99
C PRO A 32 -14.73 -11.31 11.23
N PRO A 33 -15.99 -10.87 11.08
CA PRO A 33 -16.30 -9.59 10.44
C PRO A 33 -15.41 -8.50 10.99
N LEU A 34 -14.82 -7.68 10.10
CA LEU A 34 -14.09 -6.50 10.54
C LEU A 34 -15.03 -5.69 11.43
N SER A 35 -14.64 -5.50 12.69
CA SER A 35 -15.36 -4.63 13.58
C SER A 35 -15.51 -3.28 12.87
N THR A 36 -16.70 -2.70 12.87
CA THR A 36 -16.91 -1.31 12.42
C THR A 36 -16.10 -0.31 13.26
N LYS A 37 -15.50 -0.78 14.37
CA LYS A 37 -14.53 -0.06 15.21
C LYS A 37 -13.07 -0.24 14.77
N CYS A 38 -12.78 -1.02 13.72
CA CYS A 38 -11.43 -1.13 13.16
C CYS A 38 -11.15 0.12 12.35
N SER A 39 -10.58 1.13 12.99
CA SER A 39 -10.14 2.34 12.30
C SER A 39 -8.76 2.76 12.76
N ILE A 40 -8.03 3.40 11.85
CA ILE A 40 -6.79 4.08 12.15
C ILE A 40 -7.17 5.38 12.88
N TYR A 41 -6.87 5.47 14.18
CA TYR A 41 -7.20 6.64 15.00
C TYR A 41 -5.99 7.55 15.15
N ARG A 42 -6.23 8.87 15.20
CA ARG A 42 -5.20 9.84 15.58
C ARG A 42 -4.90 9.71 17.06
N MET A 43 -3.62 9.56 17.42
CA MET A 43 -3.19 9.55 18.83
C MET A 43 -3.57 10.88 19.49
N PRO A 44 -4.17 10.91 20.70
CA PRO A 44 -4.49 12.16 21.40
C PRO A 44 -3.26 13.05 21.64
N GLU A 45 -3.44 14.38 21.54
CA GLU A 45 -2.35 15.36 21.71
C GLU A 45 -1.53 15.17 22.99
N PRO A 46 -2.13 14.99 24.19
CA PRO A 46 -1.34 14.90 25.43
C PRO A 46 -0.36 13.72 25.41
N ARG A 47 -0.78 12.58 24.85
CA ARG A 47 0.09 11.40 24.72
C ARG A 47 1.17 11.62 23.68
N ARG A 48 0.84 12.31 22.58
CA ARG A 48 1.80 12.59 21.52
C ARG A 48 2.89 13.56 21.99
N CYS A 49 2.55 14.57 22.78
CA CYS A 49 3.51 15.54 23.30
C CYS A 49 4.57 14.91 24.22
N LEU A 50 4.23 13.83 24.94
CA LEU A 50 5.18 13.12 25.81
C LEU A 50 6.28 12.42 25.02
N ASN A 51 5.95 11.87 23.85
CA ASN A 51 6.93 11.22 22.99
C ASN A 51 6.57 11.33 21.50
N PRO A 52 6.84 12.48 20.85
CA PRO A 52 6.40 12.72 19.47
C PRO A 52 6.99 11.76 18.44
N SER A 53 8.21 11.26 18.67
CA SER A 53 8.93 10.39 17.74
C SER A 53 8.33 8.98 17.65
N GLN A 54 7.66 8.50 18.70
CA GLN A 54 6.95 7.21 18.66
C GLN A 54 5.69 7.23 17.79
N TYR A 55 5.14 8.43 17.53
CA TYR A 55 3.88 8.61 16.81
C TYR A 55 4.07 9.31 15.47
N THR A 56 5.31 9.67 15.11
CA THR A 56 5.63 10.26 13.82
C THR A 56 6.39 9.23 12.99
N PRO A 57 5.83 8.72 11.89
CA PRO A 57 6.54 7.83 11.01
C PRO A 57 7.74 8.57 10.42
N GLN A 58 8.85 7.86 10.29
CA GLN A 58 10.09 8.42 9.74
C GLN A 58 10.27 8.14 8.24
N MET A 59 9.55 7.13 7.72
CA MET A 59 9.70 6.67 6.34
C MET A 59 8.35 6.43 5.68
N VAL A 60 7.51 5.56 6.26
CA VAL A 60 6.19 5.21 5.69
C VAL A 60 5.07 5.57 6.65
N SER A 61 4.17 6.47 6.22
CA SER A 61 2.88 6.65 6.89
C SER A 61 1.83 5.70 6.32
N ILE A 62 0.96 5.17 7.18
CA ILE A 62 -0.22 4.41 6.80
C ILE A 62 -1.44 5.24 7.18
N GLY A 63 -2.21 5.66 6.16
CA GLY A 63 -3.39 6.50 6.35
C GLY A 63 -3.11 8.01 6.29
N PRO A 64 -4.16 8.84 6.47
CA PRO A 64 -4.16 10.25 6.05
C PRO A 64 -3.47 11.22 7.02
N PHE A 65 -3.12 10.79 8.24
CA PHE A 65 -2.69 11.72 9.30
C PHE A 65 -1.33 12.38 9.06
N HIS A 66 -0.46 11.77 8.26
CA HIS A 66 0.85 12.31 7.92
C HIS A 66 1.00 12.53 6.41
N HIS A 67 -0.12 12.62 5.69
CA HIS A 67 -0.11 12.87 4.26
C HIS A 67 0.51 14.24 3.93
N GLY A 68 1.30 14.30 2.86
CA GLY A 68 1.86 15.54 2.31
C GLY A 68 3.02 16.12 3.13
N LYS A 69 3.52 15.38 4.12
CA LYS A 69 4.75 15.75 4.83
C LYS A 69 5.96 15.52 3.92
N GLU A 70 6.81 16.53 3.80
CA GLU A 70 7.98 16.49 2.89
C GLU A 70 8.90 15.30 3.20
N GLU A 71 9.08 14.95 4.47
CA GLU A 71 9.92 13.81 4.86
C GLU A 71 9.36 12.44 4.45
N LEU A 72 8.07 12.35 4.09
CA LEU A 72 7.39 11.10 3.71
C LEU A 72 7.07 11.01 2.22
N LYS A 73 7.21 12.11 1.48
CA LYS A 73 6.84 12.25 0.08
C LYS A 73 7.48 11.21 -0.84
N ALA A 74 8.75 10.89 -0.59
CA ALA A 74 9.46 9.84 -1.34
C ALA A 74 8.71 8.49 -1.26
N MET A 75 8.21 8.13 -0.09
CA MET A 75 7.45 6.88 0.08
C MET A 75 6.04 6.98 -0.48
N GLU A 76 5.42 8.17 -0.50
CA GLU A 76 4.14 8.37 -1.20
C GLU A 76 4.28 8.10 -2.70
N GLU A 77 5.34 8.60 -3.34
CA GLU A 77 5.64 8.27 -4.74
C GLU A 77 5.86 6.78 -4.96
N HIS A 78 6.57 6.11 -4.05
CA HIS A 78 6.78 4.65 -4.13
C HIS A 78 5.46 3.87 -4.01
N LYS A 79 4.54 4.27 -3.14
CA LYS A 79 3.18 3.68 -3.06
C LYS A 79 2.45 3.82 -4.39
N GLN A 80 2.55 5.00 -5.02
CA GLN A 80 1.98 5.30 -6.33
C GLN A 80 2.52 4.37 -7.43
N ARG A 81 3.86 4.22 -7.48
CA ARG A 81 4.54 3.33 -8.43
C ARG A 81 4.13 1.87 -8.22
N TYR A 82 4.08 1.44 -6.95
CA TYR A 82 3.64 0.09 -6.60
C TYR A 82 2.18 -0.16 -7.02
N LEU A 83 1.29 0.80 -6.76
CA LEU A 83 -0.11 0.72 -7.17
C LEU A 83 -0.22 0.59 -8.70
N LYS A 84 0.52 1.40 -9.46
CA LYS A 84 0.56 1.30 -10.92
C LYS A 84 0.99 -0.10 -11.38
N CYS A 85 2.10 -0.62 -10.85
CA CYS A 85 2.59 -1.96 -11.18
C CYS A 85 1.57 -3.04 -10.79
N PHE A 86 0.92 -2.91 -9.63
CA PHE A 86 -0.09 -3.83 -9.14
C PHE A 86 -1.31 -3.87 -10.08
N LEU A 87 -1.82 -2.71 -10.50
CA LEU A 87 -2.94 -2.61 -11.44
C LEU A 87 -2.59 -3.23 -12.80
N GLN A 88 -1.38 -2.98 -13.30
CA GLN A 88 -0.90 -3.59 -14.56
C GLN A 88 -0.83 -5.12 -14.46
N ARG A 89 -0.29 -5.64 -13.34
CA ARG A 89 -0.17 -7.09 -13.11
C ARG A 89 -1.52 -7.78 -12.94
N THR A 90 -2.48 -7.12 -12.29
CA THR A 90 -3.82 -7.66 -12.03
C THR A 90 -4.80 -7.49 -13.19
N LYS A 91 -4.47 -6.65 -14.18
CA LYS A 91 -5.41 -6.21 -15.24
C LYS A 91 -6.69 -5.59 -14.69
N VAL A 92 -6.65 -5.08 -13.46
CA VAL A 92 -7.75 -4.34 -12.85
C VAL A 92 -7.70 -2.91 -13.35
N SER A 93 -8.75 -2.46 -14.03
CA SER A 93 -8.91 -1.06 -14.37
C SER A 93 -9.42 -0.30 -13.15
N MET A 94 -8.87 0.90 -12.90
CA MET A 94 -9.55 1.81 -11.98
C MET A 94 -10.88 2.19 -12.64
N LEU A 95 -11.99 1.76 -12.06
CA LEU A 95 -13.30 2.23 -12.48
C LEU A 95 -13.30 3.75 -12.33
N SER A 96 -13.42 4.47 -13.45
CA SER A 96 -13.68 5.91 -13.43
C SER A 96 -15.11 6.10 -12.92
N SER A 97 -15.30 6.04 -11.61
CA SER A 97 -16.53 6.51 -11.00
C SER A 97 -16.58 8.03 -11.23
N LYS A 98 -17.31 8.45 -12.26
CA LYS A 98 -17.80 9.83 -12.40
C LYS A 98 -18.85 10.08 -11.31
N ASN A 99 -18.43 10.19 -10.05
CA ASN A 99 -19.27 10.65 -8.96
C ASN A 99 -18.59 11.84 -8.30
N ASN A 100 -19.35 12.93 -8.20
CA ASN A 100 -18.98 14.23 -7.62
C ASN A 100 -18.91 14.19 -6.08
N TYR A 101 -18.36 13.11 -5.53
CA TYR A 101 -17.82 13.10 -4.18
C TYR A 101 -16.32 13.05 -4.38
N SER A 102 -15.62 14.00 -3.78
CA SER A 102 -14.16 14.08 -3.73
C SER A 102 -13.58 12.86 -3.01
N PHE A 103 -13.66 11.70 -3.64
CA PHE A 103 -12.89 10.49 -3.39
C PHE A 103 -11.66 10.56 -4.31
N LEU A 104 -10.88 11.63 -4.13
CA LEU A 104 -9.44 11.45 -4.30
C LEU A 104 -9.02 10.35 -3.28
N PRO A 105 -8.11 9.45 -3.64
CA PRO A 105 -7.79 8.31 -2.80
C PRO A 105 -7.24 8.86 -1.48
N LEU A 106 -8.05 8.76 -0.41
CA LEU A 106 -7.70 9.15 0.96
C LEU A 106 -6.62 8.20 1.58
N TRP A 107 -5.85 7.53 0.73
CA TRP A 107 -4.88 6.48 1.02
C TRP A 107 -3.51 6.73 0.36
N MET A 108 -3.35 7.87 -0.30
CA MET A 108 -2.02 8.41 -0.57
C MET A 108 -1.54 9.19 0.64
#